data_AF-A0A7J4PTD3-F1
#
_entry.id   AF-A0A7J4PTD3-F1
#
_cell.length_a   1.000
_cell.length_b   1.000
_cell.length_c   1.000
_cell.angle_alpha   90.00
_cell.angle_beta   90.00
_cell.angle_gamma   90.00
#
_symmetry.space_group_name_H-M   'P 1'
#
loop_
_entity.id
_entity.type
_entity.pdbx_description
1 polymer ?
#
loop_
_entity_poly.entity_id
_entity_poly.type
_entity_poly.pdbx_seq_one_letter_code
_entity_poly.pdbx_strand_id
1 'polypeptide(L)'
;WPGYSRINFRADAVGRHILIFVVNNQPSNAVIIDVSSGGWPPSPGPGPVPSYARVTVRSSWLTGYSVNVDGIHEYNDISDGRLDGIVSFTVSGDQYHNIKITSPGYIRSYYRYFRSGYAYTLTM
;
A
#
# COMPACT_ATOMS: atom_id res chain seq x y z
N TRP A 1 29.90 -7.19 -18.12
CA TRP A 1 28.81 -6.43 -17.49
C TRP A 1 27.82 -7.42 -16.92
N PRO A 2 27.55 -7.45 -15.61
CA PRO A 2 26.55 -8.36 -15.09
C PRO A 2 25.19 -7.87 -15.61
N GLY A 3 24.59 -8.65 -16.50
CA GLY A 3 23.28 -8.36 -17.06
C GLY A 3 22.17 -8.63 -16.05
N TYR A 4 20.92 -8.55 -16.50
CA TYR A 4 19.78 -8.92 -15.68
C TYR A 4 19.76 -10.42 -15.38
N SER A 5 19.62 -10.77 -14.10
CA SER A 5 19.35 -12.13 -13.66
C SER A 5 17.85 -12.32 -13.51
N ARG A 6 17.31 -13.38 -14.12
CA ARG A 6 15.89 -13.75 -13.99
C ARG A 6 15.79 -15.09 -13.28
N ILE A 7 14.98 -15.13 -12.22
CA ILE A 7 14.66 -16.34 -11.47
C ILE A 7 13.14 -16.47 -11.47
N ASN A 8 12.64 -17.67 -11.78
CA ASN A 8 11.21 -17.96 -11.65
C ASN A 8 10.93 -18.37 -10.20
N PHE A 9 9.93 -17.77 -9.58
CA PHE A 9 9.47 -18.14 -8.25
C PHE A 9 8.04 -18.68 -8.36
N ARG A 10 7.80 -19.88 -7.82
CA ARG A 10 6.46 -20.46 -7.66
C ARG A 10 6.07 -20.35 -6.19
N ALA A 11 4.93 -19.72 -5.93
CA ALA A 11 4.37 -19.57 -4.60
C ALA A 11 3.51 -20.80 -4.24
N ASP A 12 4.13 -21.98 -4.12
CA ASP A 12 3.44 -23.25 -3.81
C ASP A 12 3.23 -23.49 -2.31
N ALA A 13 4.09 -22.90 -1.47
CA ALA A 13 3.97 -22.94 -0.03
C ALA A 13 3.71 -21.55 0.56
N VAL A 14 2.69 -21.47 1.42
CA VAL A 14 2.43 -20.31 2.29
C VAL A 14 3.59 -20.14 3.26
N GLY A 15 4.01 -18.89 3.46
CA GLY A 15 5.06 -18.53 4.40
C GLY A 15 6.12 -17.62 3.77
N ARG A 16 7.19 -17.39 4.53
CA ARG A 16 8.32 -16.56 4.12
C ARG A 16 9.35 -17.36 3.35
N HIS A 17 9.68 -16.88 2.17
CA HIS A 17 10.76 -17.40 1.33
C HIS A 17 11.89 -16.37 1.30
N ILE A 18 13.12 -16.84 1.47
CA ILE A 18 14.31 -15.98 1.52
C ILE A 18 15.29 -16.47 0.46
N LEU A 19 15.56 -15.62 -0.53
CA LEU A 19 16.64 -15.84 -1.48
C LEU A 19 17.87 -15.06 -1.01
N ILE A 20 18.94 -15.77 -0.67
CA ILE A 20 20.19 -15.18 -0.16
C ILE A 20 21.23 -15.19 -1.30
N PHE A 21 21.79 -14.03 -1.59
CA PHE A 21 22.90 -13.87 -2.51
C PHE A 21 24.21 -13.90 -1.74
N VAL A 22 25.09 -14.84 -2.10
CA VAL A 22 26.37 -15.08 -1.43
C VAL A 22 27.52 -14.78 -2.39
N VAL A 23 28.51 -14.03 -1.92
CA VAL A 23 29.76 -13.75 -2.64
C VAL A 23 30.92 -14.05 -1.69
N ASN A 24 31.95 -14.76 -2.16
CA ASN A 24 33.12 -15.14 -1.34
C ASN A 24 32.75 -15.84 -0.01
N ASN A 25 31.77 -16.76 -0.06
CA ASN A 25 31.23 -17.44 1.13
C ASN A 25 30.63 -16.51 2.20
N GLN A 26 30.34 -15.25 1.86
CA GLN A 26 29.68 -14.29 2.74
C GLN A 26 28.31 -13.88 2.17
N PRO A 27 27.24 -13.87 2.97
CA PRO A 27 25.97 -13.30 2.57
C PRO A 27 26.15 -11.81 2.20
N SER A 28 25.61 -11.40 1.06
CA SER A 28 25.68 -10.03 0.56
C SER A 28 24.32 -9.36 0.60
N ASN A 29 23.32 -9.93 -0.08
CA ASN A 29 21.97 -9.37 -0.18
C ASN A 29 20.91 -10.47 0.03
N ALA A 30 19.70 -10.08 0.40
CA ALA A 30 18.56 -10.98 0.47
C ALA A 30 17.33 -10.38 -0.20
N VAL A 31 16.54 -11.24 -0.84
CA VAL A 31 15.17 -10.93 -1.29
C VAL A 31 14.22 -11.75 -0.44
N ILE A 32 13.25 -11.08 0.18
CA ILE A 32 12.23 -11.70 1.03
C ILE A 32 10.90 -11.67 0.28
N ILE A 33 10.26 -12.83 0.19
CA ILE A 33 8.95 -13.01 -0.44
C ILE A 33 8.02 -13.63 0.59
N ASP A 34 7.01 -12.88 1.03
CA ASP A 34 5.98 -13.38 1.92
C ASP A 34 4.78 -13.86 1.10
N VAL A 35 4.53 -15.18 1.14
CA VAL A 35 3.41 -15.84 0.46
C VAL A 35 2.30 -16.08 1.48
N SER A 36 1.08 -15.64 1.19
CA SER A 36 -0.10 -15.88 2.02
C SER A 36 -1.06 -16.86 1.34
N SER A 37 -1.80 -17.64 2.13
CA SER A 37 -2.94 -18.41 1.63
C SER A 37 -4.11 -17.47 1.39
N GLY A 38 -4.79 -17.63 0.25
CA GLY A 38 -5.98 -16.87 -0.10
C GLY A 38 -6.11 -16.70 -1.60
N GLY A 39 -7.32 -16.42 -2.07
CA GLY A 39 -7.47 -15.88 -3.43
C GLY A 39 -6.74 -14.55 -3.53
N TRP A 40 -6.33 -14.15 -4.73
CA TRP A 40 -6.00 -12.76 -4.99
C TRP A 40 -7.30 -12.03 -5.36
N PRO A 41 -7.69 -10.97 -4.65
CA PRO A 41 -6.98 -10.31 -3.55
C PRO A 41 -7.07 -11.05 -2.20
N PRO A 42 -6.03 -10.98 -1.34
CA PRO A 42 -5.90 -11.78 -0.12
C PRO A 42 -7.13 -11.67 0.80
N SER A 43 -7.68 -12.81 1.18
CA SER A 43 -8.78 -12.91 2.15
C SER A 43 -8.22 -12.92 3.57
N PRO A 44 -8.78 -12.15 4.53
CA PRO A 44 -8.23 -12.04 5.88
C PRO A 44 -8.34 -13.37 6.65
N GLY A 45 -7.20 -13.94 7.07
CA GLY A 45 -7.08 -15.12 7.92
C GLY A 45 -6.77 -14.80 9.40
N PRO A 46 -6.93 -15.75 10.34
CA PRO A 46 -6.89 -15.51 11.78
C PRO A 46 -5.45 -15.56 12.33
N GLY A 47 -4.67 -14.51 12.09
CA GLY A 47 -3.57 -14.08 12.96
C GLY A 47 -3.90 -12.68 13.49
N PRO A 48 -3.09 -12.06 14.37
CA PRO A 48 -3.16 -10.62 14.59
C PRO A 48 -2.62 -9.94 13.32
N VAL A 49 -3.42 -9.98 12.26
CA VAL A 49 -3.24 -9.17 11.06
C VAL A 49 -3.20 -7.72 11.51
N PRO A 50 -2.32 -6.88 10.96
CA PRO A 50 -2.57 -5.46 11.06
C PRO A 50 -3.97 -5.25 10.48
N SER A 51 -4.86 -4.87 11.38
CA SER A 51 -6.17 -4.34 11.06
C SER A 51 -5.90 -3.23 10.06
N TYR A 52 -6.42 -3.32 8.84
CA TYR A 52 -6.28 -2.28 7.84
C TYR A 52 -7.67 -1.80 7.46
N ALA A 53 -7.79 -0.51 7.22
CA ALA A 53 -8.95 0.09 6.58
C ALA A 53 -8.59 0.53 5.17
N ARG A 54 -9.50 0.34 4.21
CA ARG A 54 -9.34 0.88 2.87
C ARG A 54 -9.86 2.30 2.84
N VAL A 55 -9.09 3.22 2.28
CA VAL A 55 -9.49 4.62 2.11
C VAL A 55 -9.45 4.94 0.62
N THR A 56 -10.54 5.49 0.12
CA THR A 56 -10.65 6.05 -1.22
C THR A 56 -10.91 7.53 -1.11
N VAL A 57 -9.99 8.34 -1.63
CA VAL A 57 -10.21 9.77 -1.86
C VAL A 57 -10.82 9.90 -3.26
N ARG A 58 -11.91 10.67 -3.36
CA ARG A 58 -12.63 10.90 -4.62
C ARG A 58 -12.96 12.38 -4.77
N SER A 59 -12.62 12.97 -5.90
CA SER A 59 -13.15 14.26 -6.34
C SER A 59 -13.81 14.14 -7.70
N SER A 60 -14.85 14.94 -7.93
CA SER A 60 -15.48 15.08 -9.25
C SER A 60 -14.96 16.27 -10.06
N TRP A 61 -14.10 17.09 -9.47
CA TRP A 61 -13.67 18.38 -10.06
C TRP A 61 -12.17 18.64 -9.93
N LEU A 62 -11.46 17.87 -9.10
CA LEU A 62 -10.03 17.99 -8.86
C LEU A 62 -9.31 16.70 -9.25
N THR A 63 -8.32 16.80 -10.12
CA THR A 63 -7.39 15.72 -10.50
C THR A 63 -5.95 16.14 -10.21
N GLY A 64 -5.02 15.18 -10.19
CA GLY A 64 -3.59 15.46 -9.99
C GLY A 64 -3.22 15.93 -8.58
N TYR A 65 -4.08 15.71 -7.60
CA TYR A 65 -3.80 16.04 -6.21
C TYR A 65 -2.87 15.00 -5.55
N SER A 66 -2.15 15.42 -4.51
CA SER A 66 -1.39 14.55 -3.61
C SER A 66 -2.20 14.26 -2.35
N VAL A 67 -2.03 13.07 -1.79
CA VAL A 67 -2.58 12.65 -0.51
C VAL A 67 -1.44 12.24 0.41
N ASN A 68 -1.29 12.96 1.51
CA ASN A 68 -0.36 12.63 2.57
C ASN A 68 -1.10 11.99 3.75
N VAL A 69 -0.57 10.88 4.27
CA VAL A 69 -1.14 10.14 5.40
C VAL A 69 -0.19 10.26 6.60
N ASP A 70 -0.69 10.88 7.66
CA ASP A 70 0.00 11.12 8.94
C ASP A 70 1.35 11.85 8.84
N GLY A 71 1.63 12.53 7.72
CA GLY A 71 2.94 13.15 7.49
C GLY A 71 4.00 12.18 6.95
N ILE A 72 3.70 10.89 6.80
CA ILE A 72 4.70 9.85 6.55
C ILE A 72 4.58 9.25 5.15
N HIS A 73 3.37 8.90 4.72
CA HIS A 73 3.14 8.28 3.41
C HIS A 73 2.54 9.27 2.44
N GLU A 74 2.94 9.20 1.17
CA GLU A 74 2.42 10.06 0.11
C GLU A 74 1.91 9.21 -1.07
N TYR A 75 0.71 9.55 -1.51
CA TYR A 75 0.05 9.05 -2.71
C TYR A 75 -0.32 10.24 -3.59
N ASN A 76 -0.67 9.98 -4.83
CA ASN A 76 -1.19 11.00 -5.75
C ASN A 76 -2.22 10.38 -6.69
N ASP A 77 -2.98 11.24 -7.36
CA ASP A 77 -4.04 10.82 -8.30
C ASP A 77 -3.51 9.81 -9.33
N ILE A 78 -2.29 9.99 -9.81
CA ILE A 78 -1.66 9.10 -10.80
C ILE A 78 -1.05 7.80 -10.23
N SER A 79 -1.19 7.54 -8.93
CA SER A 79 -0.55 6.39 -8.28
C SER A 79 -1.09 5.04 -8.76
N ASP A 80 -2.31 5.00 -9.31
CA ASP A 80 -2.89 3.81 -9.94
C ASP A 80 -2.77 3.81 -11.48
N GLY A 81 -2.01 4.76 -12.03
CA GLY A 81 -1.80 4.94 -13.47
C GLY A 81 -2.87 5.76 -14.17
N ARG A 82 -3.82 6.36 -13.44
CA ARG A 82 -4.91 7.18 -14.00
C ARG A 82 -4.93 8.58 -13.40
N LEU A 83 -5.45 9.55 -14.16
CA LEU A 83 -5.64 10.92 -13.68
C LEU A 83 -7.15 11.20 -13.68
N ASP A 84 -7.88 10.53 -12.78
CA ASP A 84 -9.35 10.48 -12.77
C ASP A 84 -9.99 11.03 -11.48
N GLY A 85 -9.19 11.60 -10.60
CA GLY A 85 -9.65 12.19 -9.35
C GLY A 85 -9.89 11.17 -8.25
N ILE A 86 -9.42 9.92 -8.40
CA ILE A 86 -9.64 8.82 -7.46
C ILE A 86 -8.31 8.22 -7.03
N VAL A 87 -8.07 8.19 -5.72
CA VAL A 87 -6.92 7.50 -5.12
C VAL A 87 -7.41 6.50 -4.08
N SER A 88 -6.92 5.27 -4.14
CA SER A 88 -7.20 4.25 -3.13
C SER A 88 -5.92 3.76 -2.46
N PHE A 89 -5.92 3.71 -1.12
CA PHE A 89 -4.81 3.21 -0.31
C PHE A 89 -5.35 2.50 0.95
N THR A 90 -4.42 1.98 1.76
CA THR A 90 -4.75 1.36 3.05
C THR A 90 -4.05 2.10 4.17
N VAL A 91 -4.73 2.19 5.32
CA VAL A 91 -4.18 2.70 6.58
C VAL A 91 -4.37 1.65 7.66
N SER A 92 -3.56 1.70 8.72
CA SER A 92 -3.82 0.86 9.88
C SER A 92 -5.21 1.17 10.46
N GLY A 93 -5.94 0.14 10.77
CA GLY A 93 -7.28 0.20 11.31
C GLY A 93 -7.25 0.27 12.84
N ASP A 94 -8.45 0.48 13.37
CA ASP A 94 -8.75 0.67 14.78
C ASP A 94 -8.01 1.83 15.44
N GLN A 95 -7.59 2.82 14.65
CA GLN A 95 -6.96 4.05 15.13
C GLN A 95 -7.34 5.28 14.29
N TYR A 96 -6.97 6.46 14.79
CA TYR A 96 -7.16 7.73 14.09
C TYR A 96 -6.03 7.99 13.10
N HIS A 97 -6.39 8.51 11.92
CA HIS A 97 -5.46 8.95 10.89
C HIS A 97 -5.77 10.37 10.43
N ASN A 98 -4.72 11.10 10.04
CA ASN A 98 -4.81 12.37 9.35
C ASN A 98 -4.53 12.16 7.85
N ILE A 99 -5.55 12.34 7.03
CA ILE A 99 -5.47 12.28 5.57
C ILE A 99 -5.50 13.71 5.04
N LYS A 100 -4.37 14.19 4.53
CA LYS A 100 -4.21 15.54 3.98
C LYS A 100 -4.12 15.49 2.46
N ILE A 101 -5.10 16.07 1.78
CA ILE A 101 -5.08 16.30 0.34
C ILE A 101 -4.50 17.67 0.04
N THR A 102 -3.59 17.73 -0.93
CA THR A 102 -2.93 18.97 -1.38
C THR A 102 -2.93 19.05 -2.90
N SER A 103 -3.24 20.23 -3.44
CA SER A 103 -3.12 20.59 -4.85
C SER A 103 -2.86 22.11 -4.92
N PRO A 104 -2.31 22.69 -6.01
CA PRO A 104 -2.12 24.13 -6.11
C PRO A 104 -3.42 24.91 -5.78
N GLY A 105 -3.37 25.71 -4.72
CA GLY A 105 -4.53 26.50 -4.26
C GLY A 105 -5.59 25.71 -3.47
N TYR A 106 -5.41 24.42 -3.21
CA TYR A 106 -6.34 23.59 -2.46
C TYR A 106 -5.66 22.72 -1.41
N ILE A 107 -6.13 22.82 -0.17
CA ILE A 107 -5.71 21.94 0.93
C ILE A 107 -6.96 21.49 1.68
N ARG A 108 -7.04 20.20 1.97
CA ARG A 108 -8.09 19.65 2.82
C ARG A 108 -7.56 18.51 3.67
N SER A 109 -7.99 18.46 4.94
CA SER A 109 -7.60 17.39 5.86
C SER A 109 -8.83 16.66 6.43
N TYR A 110 -8.69 15.36 6.62
CA TYR A 110 -9.63 14.52 7.36
C TYR A 110 -8.90 13.86 8.52
N TYR A 111 -9.31 14.19 9.74
CA TYR A 111 -8.88 13.48 10.93
C TYR A 111 -10.03 12.59 11.41
N ARG A 112 -9.90 11.28 11.24
CA ARG A 112 -10.98 10.31 11.48
C ARG A 112 -10.46 8.98 12.01
N TYR A 113 -11.33 8.28 12.74
CA TYR A 113 -11.11 6.90 13.14
C TYR A 113 -11.46 5.95 12.00
N PHE A 114 -10.54 5.05 11.66
CA PHE A 114 -10.72 4.06 10.61
C PHE A 114 -10.73 2.67 11.24
N ARG A 115 -11.85 1.95 11.12
CA ARG A 115 -12.01 0.62 11.72
C ARG A 115 -11.48 -0.48 10.80
N SER A 116 -10.86 -1.51 11.38
CA SER A 116 -10.39 -2.68 10.64
C SER A 116 -11.44 -3.24 9.69
N GLY A 117 -11.05 -3.57 8.46
CA GLY A 117 -11.93 -4.28 7.52
C GLY A 117 -13.04 -3.42 6.92
N TYR A 118 -13.11 -2.12 7.24
CA TYR A 118 -14.04 -1.18 6.61
C TYR A 118 -13.37 -0.44 5.44
N ALA A 119 -14.22 -0.05 4.50
CA ALA A 119 -13.86 0.85 3.41
C ALA A 119 -14.50 2.22 3.63
N TYR A 120 -13.73 3.28 3.41
CA TYR A 120 -14.15 4.65 3.60
C TYR A 120 -13.93 5.45 2.33
N THR A 121 -14.92 6.27 1.97
CA THR A 121 -14.80 7.23 0.87
C THR A 121 -14.74 8.64 1.43
N LEU A 122 -13.69 9.37 1.09
CA LEU A 122 -13.50 10.78 1.41
C LEU A 122 -13.78 11.59 0.14
N THR A 123 -14.92 12.29 0.13
CA THR A 123 -15.36 13.07 -1.03
C THR A 123 -15.03 14.55 -0.91
N MET A 124 -14.45 15.09 -1.97
CA MET A 124 -14.04 16.49 -2.13
C MET A 124 -14.86 17.23 -3.15
#